data_AF-E4Z4S3-F1
#
_entry.id   AF-E4Z4S3-F1
#
_cell.length_a   1.000
_cell.length_b   1.000
_cell.length_c   1.000
_cell.angle_alpha   90.00
_cell.angle_beta   90.00
_cell.angle_gamma   90.00
#
_symmetry.space_group_name_H-M   'P 1'
#
loop_
_entity.id
_entity.type
_entity.pdbx_description
1 polymer ?
#
loop_
_entity_poly.entity_id
_entity_poly.type
_entity_poly.pdbx_seq_one_letter_code
_entity_poly.pdbx_strand_id
1 'polypeptide(L)'
;LSSPIMIFDSRFLKPVKLSDIPEDKTIPDYLQEKMKESRIRPMPDQLFRRTIPRRQVPVTQQPQVTVTPELLQKLNQITEVFPEIDRTATLRDLSKTNSIDLTIQNILNGKIPNAPPKPKVVQKATLKISEIRTDLVAESLKNGSNPIKAHMDLDDRKEALLQYARAKFLSKLNADSN
;
A
#
# COMPACT_ATOMS: atom_id res chain seq x y z
N LEU A 1 40.23 -15.62 -1.04
CA LEU A 1 40.02 -16.84 -0.22
C LEU A 1 38.52 -16.91 0.08
N SER A 2 37.77 -17.78 -0.61
CA SER A 2 36.33 -17.97 -0.35
C SER A 2 36.17 -18.95 0.80
N SER A 3 35.43 -18.57 1.85
CA SER A 3 35.06 -19.48 2.93
C SER A 3 33.97 -20.46 2.44
N PRO A 4 34.00 -21.72 2.90
CA PRO A 4 32.99 -22.71 2.52
C PRO A 4 31.63 -22.36 3.16
N ILE A 5 30.58 -22.38 2.33
CA ILE A 5 29.19 -22.27 2.78
C ILE A 5 28.69 -23.67 3.11
N MET A 6 28.28 -23.88 4.36
CA MET A 6 27.65 -25.13 4.81
C MET A 6 26.14 -25.01 4.62
N ILE A 7 25.57 -25.79 3.71
CA ILE A 7 24.11 -25.87 3.49
C ILE A 7 23.59 -27.05 4.31
N PHE A 8 22.66 -26.78 5.23
CA PHE A 8 21.98 -27.80 6.01
C PHE A 8 20.58 -28.00 5.42
N ASP A 9 20.34 -29.15 4.80
CA ASP A 9 18.99 -29.55 4.41
C ASP A 9 18.24 -30.06 5.64
N SER A 10 17.24 -29.29 6.08
CA SER A 10 16.31 -29.74 7.12
C SER A 10 15.46 -30.90 6.56
N ARG A 11 15.74 -32.12 7.04
CA ARG A 11 14.91 -33.28 6.76
C ARG A 11 13.88 -33.43 7.87
N PHE A 12 12.60 -33.34 7.51
CA PHE A 12 11.51 -33.67 8.41
C PHE A 12 11.55 -35.18 8.72
N LEU A 13 11.41 -35.53 9.99
CA LEU A 13 11.24 -36.92 10.41
C LEU A 13 9.99 -37.49 9.73
N LYS A 14 10.07 -38.75 9.30
CA LYS A 14 8.87 -39.46 8.85
C LYS A 14 7.90 -39.55 10.04
N PRO A 15 6.59 -39.33 9.83
CA PRO A 15 5.61 -39.48 10.89
C PRO A 15 5.64 -40.92 11.40
N VAL A 16 5.95 -41.10 12.69
CA VAL A 16 5.95 -42.39 13.36
C VAL A 16 4.52 -42.73 13.75
N LYS A 17 4.04 -43.91 13.35
CA LYS A 17 2.76 -44.43 13.84
C LYS A 17 2.99 -45.19 15.14
N LEU A 18 2.00 -45.16 16.04
CA LEU A 18 2.07 -45.90 17.31
C LEU A 18 2.18 -47.42 17.11
N SER A 19 1.68 -47.92 15.97
CA SER A 19 1.81 -49.33 15.54
C SER A 19 3.25 -49.74 15.22
N ASP A 20 4.12 -48.77 14.93
CA ASP A 20 5.49 -49.03 14.48
C ASP A 20 6.47 -49.08 15.65
N ILE A 21 5.97 -48.83 16.87
CA ILE A 21 6.73 -48.85 18.12
C ILE A 21 6.67 -50.29 18.66
N PRO A 22 7.81 -51.00 18.73
CA PRO A 22 7.85 -52.32 19.33
C PRO A 22 7.48 -52.23 20.82
N GLU A 23 6.70 -53.19 21.32
CA GLU A 23 6.21 -53.20 22.71
C GLU A 23 7.34 -53.19 23.76
N ASP A 24 8.53 -53.63 23.36
CA ASP A 24 9.73 -53.66 24.20
C ASP A 24 10.43 -52.30 24.36
N LYS A 25 10.00 -51.25 23.64
CA LYS A 25 10.66 -49.93 23.68
C LYS A 25 9.73 -48.82 24.14
N THR A 26 10.21 -47.99 25.06
CA THR A 26 9.54 -46.76 25.45
C THR A 26 9.50 -45.77 24.27
N ILE A 27 8.35 -45.11 24.08
CA ILE A 27 8.13 -44.08 23.03
C ILE A 27 9.29 -43.07 22.88
N PRO A 28 9.84 -42.45 23.95
CA PRO A 28 10.95 -41.51 23.82
C PRO A 28 12.23 -42.16 23.27
N ASP A 29 12.55 -43.39 23.65
CA ASP A 29 13.76 -44.09 23.19
C ASP A 29 13.67 -44.43 21.71
N TYR A 30 12.49 -44.91 21.28
CA TYR A 30 12.22 -45.19 19.87
C TYR A 30 12.33 -43.93 18.99
N LEU A 31 11.77 -42.81 19.47
CA LEU A 31 11.86 -41.53 18.76
C LEU A 31 13.30 -41.05 18.65
N GLN A 32 14.09 -41.19 19.73
CA GLN A 32 15.49 -40.78 19.75
C GLN A 32 16.35 -41.64 18.80
N GLU A 33 16.06 -42.94 18.71
CA GLU A 33 16.68 -43.86 17.76
C GLU A 33 16.35 -43.48 16.31
N LYS A 34 15.08 -43.20 16.01
CA LYS A 34 14.65 -42.72 14.68
C LYS A 34 15.27 -41.38 14.31
N MET A 35 15.44 -40.47 15.27
CA MET A 35 16.16 -39.22 15.07
C MET A 35 17.63 -39.45 14.72
N LYS A 36 18.32 -40.35 15.44
CA LYS A 36 19.72 -40.71 15.17
C LYS A 36 19.87 -41.40 13.82
N GLU A 37 18.97 -42.30 13.46
CA GLU A 37 18.94 -42.98 12.16
C GLU A 37 18.77 -41.97 11.00
N SER A 38 17.88 -40.99 11.17
CA SER A 38 17.67 -39.92 10.18
C SER A 38 18.86 -38.96 10.03
N ARG A 39 19.76 -38.90 11.03
CA ARG A 39 20.93 -38.02 11.06
C ARG A 39 22.16 -38.58 10.32
N ILE A 40 22.11 -39.80 9.77
CA ILE A 40 23.29 -40.44 9.20
C ILE A 40 23.40 -40.19 7.67
N ARG A 41 24.46 -39.45 7.32
CA ARG A 41 25.07 -39.15 6.00
C ARG A 41 24.54 -37.90 5.25
N PRO A 42 25.37 -36.86 5.08
CA PRO A 42 25.44 -36.17 3.80
C PRO A 42 25.98 -37.16 2.77
N MET A 43 25.27 -37.38 1.67
CA MET A 43 25.82 -38.08 0.51
C MET A 43 26.86 -37.15 -0.13
N PRO A 44 28.15 -37.55 -0.21
CA PRO A 44 29.16 -36.70 -0.84
C PRO A 44 28.99 -36.55 -2.37
N ASP A 45 28.04 -37.27 -3.00
CA ASP A 45 27.96 -37.38 -4.46
C ASP A 45 26.67 -36.89 -5.13
N GLN A 46 25.79 -36.16 -4.44
CA GLN A 46 24.66 -35.48 -5.11
C GLN A 46 25.01 -34.04 -5.51
N LEU A 47 26.19 -33.84 -6.11
CA LEU A 47 26.46 -32.68 -6.97
C LEU A 47 25.69 -32.73 -8.30
N PHE A 48 24.95 -33.81 -8.57
CA PHE A 48 23.99 -33.84 -9.66
C PHE A 48 22.67 -33.22 -9.23
N ARG A 49 22.59 -31.90 -9.42
CA ARG A 49 21.48 -31.19 -10.07
C ARG A 49 20.19 -32.01 -10.14
N ARG A 50 19.53 -32.25 -9.01
CA ARG A 50 18.16 -32.75 -9.01
C ARG A 50 17.29 -31.60 -9.47
N THR A 51 16.96 -31.58 -10.76
CA THR A 51 15.85 -30.76 -11.25
C THR A 51 14.59 -31.29 -10.57
N ILE A 52 14.15 -30.58 -9.54
CA ILE A 52 12.83 -30.76 -8.95
C ILE A 52 11.86 -30.64 -10.13
N PRO A 53 11.05 -31.65 -10.48
CA PRO A 53 9.99 -31.47 -11.45
C PRO A 53 9.02 -30.49 -10.81
N ARG A 54 9.14 -29.21 -11.20
CA ARG A 54 8.21 -28.15 -10.86
C ARG A 54 6.86 -28.64 -11.34
N ARG A 55 6.01 -29.08 -10.41
CA ARG A 55 4.59 -29.38 -10.67
C ARG A 55 4.02 -28.12 -11.30
N GLN A 56 3.85 -28.16 -12.62
CA GLN A 56 3.19 -27.09 -13.36
C GLN A 56 1.71 -27.17 -12.99
N VAL A 57 1.34 -26.53 -11.89
CA VAL A 57 0.02 -25.92 -11.85
C VAL A 57 -0.05 -25.00 -13.08
N PRO A 58 -1.13 -25.02 -13.86
CA PRO A 58 -1.31 -24.04 -14.92
C PRO A 58 -1.27 -22.66 -14.27
N VAL A 59 -0.11 -22.02 -14.36
CA VAL A 59 0.08 -20.64 -13.95
C VAL A 59 -0.64 -19.85 -15.03
N THR A 60 -1.89 -19.49 -14.75
CA THR A 60 -2.53 -18.38 -15.44
C THR A 60 -1.52 -17.24 -15.39
N GLN A 61 -0.97 -16.88 -16.55
CA GLN A 61 0.13 -15.94 -16.70
C GLN A 61 -0.35 -14.58 -16.20
N GLN A 62 -0.25 -14.33 -14.90
CA GLN A 62 -0.24 -12.98 -14.40
C GLN A 62 1.14 -12.41 -14.71
N PRO A 63 1.21 -11.17 -15.24
CA PRO A 63 2.47 -10.56 -15.64
C PRO A 63 3.44 -10.63 -14.46
N GLN A 64 4.58 -11.30 -14.68
CA GLN A 64 5.64 -11.43 -13.69
C GLN A 64 6.20 -10.02 -13.46
N VAL A 65 5.78 -9.37 -12.38
CA VAL A 65 6.36 -8.11 -11.96
C VAL A 65 7.80 -8.41 -11.55
N THR A 66 8.78 -7.85 -12.25
CA THR A 66 10.19 -7.96 -11.87
C THR A 66 10.39 -7.20 -10.56
N VAL A 67 10.41 -7.93 -9.45
CA VAL A 67 10.62 -7.35 -8.12
C VAL A 67 12.09 -7.03 -7.95
N THR A 68 12.46 -5.76 -8.09
CA THR A 68 13.81 -5.26 -7.77
C THR A 68 13.88 -4.88 -6.28
N PRO A 69 15.07 -4.92 -5.65
CA PRO A 69 15.21 -4.50 -4.25
C PRO A 69 14.81 -3.04 -4.04
N GLU A 70 15.04 -2.17 -5.03
CA GLU A 70 14.61 -0.78 -5.01
C GLU A 70 13.08 -0.65 -4.97
N LEU A 71 12.37 -1.47 -5.74
CA LEU A 71 10.90 -1.47 -5.76
C LEU A 71 10.32 -1.89 -4.40
N LEU A 72 10.98 -2.83 -3.72
CA LEU A 72 10.60 -3.27 -2.37
C LEU A 72 10.83 -2.17 -1.33
N GLN A 73 11.92 -1.40 -1.44
CA GLN A 73 12.14 -0.25 -0.56
C GLN A 73 11.03 0.80 -0.73
N LYS A 74 10.67 1.12 -1.98
CA LYS A 74 9.56 2.04 -2.28
C LYS A 74 8.24 1.50 -1.71
N LEU A 75 7.97 0.21 -1.86
CA LEU A 75 6.78 -0.43 -1.30
C LEU A 75 6.74 -0.29 0.23
N ASN A 76 7.85 -0.56 0.92
CA ASN A 76 7.91 -0.46 2.37
C ASN A 76 7.58 0.96 2.85
N GLN A 77 8.15 1.99 2.22
CA GLN A 77 7.85 3.39 2.53
C GLN A 77 6.36 3.72 2.38
N ILE A 78 5.71 3.21 1.32
CA ILE A 78 4.27 3.43 1.13
C ILE A 78 3.46 2.69 2.20
N THR A 79 3.86 1.47 2.58
CA THR A 79 3.15 0.69 3.60
C THR A 79 3.29 1.25 5.01
N GLU A 80 4.31 2.05 5.29
CA GLU A 80 4.43 2.79 6.56
C GLU A 80 3.34 3.86 6.68
N VAL A 81 3.00 4.52 5.57
CA VAL A 81 1.97 5.58 5.53
C VAL A 81 0.56 5.00 5.40
N PHE A 82 0.42 3.87 4.68
CA PHE A 82 -0.86 3.23 4.42
C PHE A 82 -0.79 1.73 4.76
N PRO A 83 -1.04 1.35 6.03
CA PRO A 83 -0.86 -0.03 6.48
C PRO A 83 -1.92 -1.01 5.93
N GLU A 84 -3.11 -0.54 5.57
CA GLU A 84 -4.24 -1.40 5.15
C GLU A 84 -4.23 -1.73 3.64
N ILE A 85 -3.28 -1.22 2.87
CA ILE A 85 -3.29 -1.36 1.40
C ILE A 85 -2.80 -2.73 0.94
N ASP A 86 -3.32 -3.18 -0.21
CA ASP A 86 -2.82 -4.38 -0.85
C ASP A 86 -1.40 -4.15 -1.43
N ARG A 87 -0.42 -4.81 -0.80
CA ARG A 87 0.98 -4.78 -1.20
C ARG A 87 1.19 -5.26 -2.63
N THR A 88 0.41 -6.24 -3.10
CA THR A 88 0.58 -6.82 -4.43
C THR A 88 0.13 -5.85 -5.52
N ALA A 89 -1.00 -5.18 -5.31
CA ALA A 89 -1.50 -4.16 -6.20
C ALA A 89 -0.61 -2.90 -6.18
N THR A 90 -0.10 -2.52 -5.01
CA THR A 90 0.86 -1.40 -4.87
C THR A 90 2.17 -1.68 -5.58
N LEU A 91 2.69 -2.90 -5.46
CA LEU A 91 3.89 -3.33 -6.17
C LEU A 91 3.69 -3.35 -7.69
N ARG A 92 2.49 -3.75 -8.15
CA ARG A 92 2.12 -3.66 -9.57
C ARG A 92 2.05 -2.21 -10.03
N ASP A 93 1.51 -1.29 -9.24
CA ASP A 93 1.45 0.13 -9.59
C ASP A 93 2.85 0.76 -9.62
N LEU A 94 3.67 0.48 -8.60
CA LEU A 94 5.08 0.89 -8.55
C LEU A 94 5.89 0.39 -9.75
N SER A 95 5.62 -0.83 -10.23
CA SER A 95 6.31 -1.34 -11.42
C SER A 95 5.96 -0.57 -12.70
N LYS A 96 4.81 0.11 -12.74
CA LYS A 96 4.37 0.93 -13.88
C LYS A 96 4.79 2.38 -13.74
N THR A 97 4.62 2.95 -12.56
CA THR A 97 4.86 4.38 -12.30
C THR A 97 6.32 4.67 -11.97
N ASN A 98 7.04 3.69 -11.41
CA ASN A 98 8.38 3.81 -10.83
C ASN A 98 8.55 5.01 -9.86
N SER A 99 7.45 5.56 -9.36
CA SER A 99 7.40 6.77 -8.55
C SER A 99 6.49 6.56 -7.35
N ILE A 100 6.98 6.94 -6.18
CA ILE A 100 6.23 6.86 -4.93
C ILE A 100 5.06 7.84 -4.97
N ASP A 101 5.29 9.10 -5.33
CA ASP A 101 4.29 10.16 -5.29
C ASP A 101 3.09 9.86 -6.21
N LEU A 102 3.36 9.34 -7.41
CA LEU A 102 2.30 8.94 -8.33
C LEU A 102 1.51 7.74 -7.79
N THR A 103 2.19 6.81 -7.14
CA THR A 103 1.55 5.65 -6.51
C THR A 103 0.68 6.09 -5.33
N ILE A 104 1.14 7.04 -4.50
CA ILE A 104 0.35 7.64 -3.43
C ILE A 104 -0.90 8.33 -3.99
N GLN A 105 -0.77 9.12 -5.06
CA GLN A 105 -1.92 9.74 -5.72
C GLN A 105 -2.90 8.68 -6.24
N ASN A 106 -2.40 7.58 -6.82
CA ASN A 106 -3.25 6.49 -7.29
C ASN A 106 -3.99 5.77 -6.14
N ILE A 107 -3.35 5.62 -4.99
CA ILE A 107 -3.97 5.11 -3.75
C ILE A 107 -5.10 6.05 -3.30
N LEU A 108 -4.83 7.35 -3.15
CA LEU A 108 -5.82 8.34 -2.73
C LEU A 108 -7.01 8.45 -3.70
N ASN A 109 -6.74 8.28 -5.00
CA ASN A 109 -7.75 8.25 -6.05
C ASN A 109 -8.58 6.95 -6.07
N GLY A 110 -8.19 5.93 -5.29
CA GLY A 110 -8.85 4.63 -5.21
C GLY A 110 -8.63 3.74 -6.43
N LYS A 111 -7.53 3.93 -7.16
CA LYS A 111 -7.16 3.07 -8.31
C LYS A 111 -6.53 1.74 -7.86
N ILE A 112 -6.06 1.68 -6.61
CA ILE A 112 -5.51 0.47 -5.99
C ILE A 112 -6.59 -0.12 -5.05
N PRO A 113 -6.91 -1.43 -5.16
CA PRO A 113 -7.88 -2.08 -4.28
C PRO A 113 -7.46 -2.00 -2.81
N ASN A 114 -8.45 -1.90 -1.91
CA ASN A 114 -8.28 -1.69 -0.46
C ASN A 114 -7.50 -0.41 -0.07
N ALA A 115 -7.48 0.60 -0.94
CA ALA A 115 -7.12 1.95 -0.50
C ALA A 115 -8.06 2.40 0.64
N PRO A 116 -7.54 3.11 1.66
CA PRO A 116 -8.38 3.62 2.75
C PRO A 116 -9.59 4.36 2.17
N PRO A 117 -10.76 4.27 2.82
CA PRO A 117 -11.97 4.89 2.31
C PRO A 117 -11.66 6.36 2.04
N LYS A 118 -11.90 6.79 0.79
CA LYS A 118 -11.78 8.20 0.42
C LYS A 118 -12.43 9.01 1.54
N PRO A 119 -11.78 10.06 2.09
CA PRO A 119 -12.51 11.00 2.92
C PRO A 119 -13.73 11.36 2.08
N LYS A 120 -14.91 11.04 2.60
CA LYS A 120 -16.16 11.32 1.89
C LYS A 120 -16.08 12.81 1.61
N VAL A 121 -15.79 13.17 0.37
CA VAL A 121 -16.03 14.51 -0.13
C VAL A 121 -17.53 14.58 0.01
N VAL A 122 -17.97 15.14 1.13
CA VAL A 122 -19.34 15.53 1.37
C VAL A 122 -19.68 16.26 0.09
N GLN A 123 -20.52 15.62 -0.74
CA GLN A 123 -21.00 16.22 -1.97
C GLN A 123 -21.42 17.59 -1.55
N LYS A 124 -20.67 18.60 -2.02
CA LYS A 124 -20.81 20.00 -1.63
C LYS A 124 -22.26 20.28 -1.99
N ALA A 125 -23.13 20.21 -0.99
CA ALA A 125 -24.53 20.50 -1.16
C ALA A 125 -24.50 21.87 -1.82
N THR A 126 -25.10 21.96 -3.00
CA THR A 126 -25.29 23.19 -3.75
C THR A 126 -26.29 24.03 -2.96
N LEU A 127 -25.91 24.40 -1.73
CA LEU A 127 -26.47 25.50 -1.01
C LEU A 127 -26.10 26.71 -1.86
N LYS A 128 -27.12 27.49 -2.19
CA LYS A 128 -27.03 28.74 -2.93
C LYS A 128 -26.08 29.67 -2.17
N ILE A 129 -24.81 29.57 -2.52
CA ILE A 129 -23.65 30.19 -1.85
C ILE A 129 -23.36 31.59 -2.42
N SER A 130 -24.12 32.02 -3.42
CA SER A 130 -23.79 33.19 -4.23
C SER A 130 -24.09 34.54 -3.57
N GLU A 131 -25.07 34.64 -2.66
CA GLU A 131 -25.42 35.93 -2.03
C GLU A 131 -24.87 36.08 -0.62
N ILE A 132 -24.85 35.02 0.19
CA ILE A 132 -24.47 35.11 1.61
C ILE A 132 -22.96 35.37 1.79
N ARG A 133 -22.12 35.08 0.77
CA ARG A 133 -20.66 35.17 0.90
C ARG A 133 -20.05 36.51 0.47
N THR A 134 -20.70 37.27 -0.41
CA THR A 134 -20.15 38.55 -0.90
C THR A 134 -20.22 39.64 0.16
N ASP A 135 -21.28 39.64 0.96
CA ASP A 135 -21.54 40.69 1.95
C ASP A 135 -20.56 40.60 3.12
N LEU A 136 -20.28 39.38 3.59
CA LEU A 136 -19.28 39.10 4.63
C LEU A 136 -17.87 39.51 4.19
N VAL A 137 -17.53 39.29 2.91
CA VAL A 137 -16.25 39.73 2.34
C VAL A 137 -16.17 41.26 2.28
N ALA A 138 -17.26 41.92 1.90
CA ALA A 138 -17.34 43.38 1.80
C ALA A 138 -17.21 44.07 3.17
N GLU A 139 -17.89 43.57 4.20
CA GLU A 139 -17.83 44.10 5.57
C GLU A 139 -16.43 43.98 6.17
N SER A 140 -15.76 42.87 5.93
CA SER A 140 -14.44 42.66 6.50
C SER A 140 -13.35 43.49 5.84
N LEU A 141 -13.45 43.72 4.52
CA LEU A 141 -12.58 44.65 3.81
C LEU A 141 -12.72 46.09 4.35
N LYS A 142 -13.91 46.47 4.85
CA LYS A 142 -14.15 47.77 5.49
C LYS A 142 -13.57 47.83 6.91
N ASN A 143 -13.74 46.76 7.68
CA ASN A 143 -13.38 46.73 9.09
C ASN A 143 -11.92 46.29 9.34
N GLY A 144 -11.16 45.99 8.29
CA GLY A 144 -9.78 45.47 8.38
C GLY A 144 -9.68 44.07 9.02
N SER A 145 -10.83 43.45 9.30
CA SER A 145 -10.91 42.08 9.81
C SER A 145 -10.68 41.09 8.68
N ASN A 146 -10.28 39.85 8.98
CA ASN A 146 -10.10 38.82 7.95
C ASN A 146 -11.47 38.30 7.50
N PRO A 147 -11.87 38.42 6.20
CA PRO A 147 -13.26 38.25 5.73
C PRO A 147 -13.94 36.92 5.93
N ILE A 148 -13.20 35.95 6.46
CA ILE A 148 -13.57 34.57 6.38
C ILE A 148 -13.08 33.99 7.68
N LYS A 149 -14.04 33.77 8.61
CA LYS A 149 -13.82 33.26 9.98
C LYS A 149 -12.68 32.24 9.96
N ALA A 150 -11.81 32.29 10.97
CA ALA A 150 -10.59 31.48 11.11
C ALA A 150 -10.76 29.95 10.88
N HIS A 151 -12.00 29.46 10.74
CA HIS A 151 -12.38 28.07 10.49
C HIS A 151 -12.61 27.71 9.02
N MET A 152 -12.50 28.63 8.06
CA MET A 152 -12.66 28.32 6.63
C MET A 152 -11.32 28.02 5.97
N ASP A 153 -11.34 27.01 5.09
CA ASP A 153 -10.18 26.55 4.32
C ASP A 153 -9.66 27.64 3.36
N LEU A 154 -8.38 27.55 2.99
CA LEU A 154 -7.71 28.52 2.12
C LEU A 154 -8.32 28.56 0.71
N ASP A 155 -8.69 27.40 0.17
CA ASP A 155 -9.28 27.30 -1.16
C ASP A 155 -10.68 27.94 -1.21
N ASP A 156 -11.51 27.66 -0.20
CA ASP A 156 -12.82 28.29 -0.05
C ASP A 156 -12.68 29.82 0.15
N ARG A 157 -11.62 30.28 0.83
CA ARG A 157 -11.32 31.71 1.01
C ARG A 157 -10.97 32.39 -0.31
N LYS A 158 -10.12 31.75 -1.11
CA LYS A 158 -9.72 32.23 -2.45
C LYS A 158 -10.94 32.33 -3.37
N GLU A 159 -11.81 31.32 -3.34
CA GLU A 159 -13.02 31.29 -4.16
C GLU A 159 -13.97 32.45 -3.81
N ALA A 160 -14.23 32.69 -2.52
CA ALA A 160 -15.11 33.77 -2.08
C ALA A 160 -14.58 35.16 -2.46
N LEU A 161 -13.26 35.40 -2.31
CA LEU A 161 -12.63 36.66 -2.72
C LEU A 161 -12.74 36.88 -4.24
N LEU A 162 -12.51 35.83 -5.03
CA LEU A 162 -12.62 35.89 -6.48
C LEU A 162 -14.06 36.19 -6.94
N GLN A 163 -15.05 35.57 -6.29
CA GLN A 163 -16.47 35.82 -6.58
C GLN A 163 -16.86 37.27 -6.26
N TYR A 164 -16.45 37.79 -5.10
CA TYR A 164 -16.69 39.18 -4.74
C TYR A 164 -16.05 40.16 -5.76
N ALA A 165 -14.81 39.91 -6.19
CA ALA A 165 -14.15 40.74 -7.20
C ALA A 165 -14.91 40.73 -8.54
N ARG A 166 -15.41 39.57 -8.98
CA ARG A 166 -16.23 39.45 -10.20
C ARG A 166 -17.53 40.22 -10.08
N ALA A 167 -18.26 40.06 -8.98
CA ALA A 167 -19.52 40.76 -8.74
C ALA A 167 -19.31 42.28 -8.76
N LYS A 168 -18.29 42.77 -8.04
CA LYS A 168 -17.94 44.20 -8.02
C LYS A 168 -17.58 44.75 -9.39
N PHE A 169 -16.87 43.97 -10.21
CA PHE A 169 -16.50 44.37 -11.57
C PHE A 169 -17.74 44.49 -12.47
N LEU A 170 -18.65 43.52 -12.44
CA LEU A 170 -19.89 43.57 -13.21
C LEU A 170 -20.78 44.74 -12.78
N SER A 171 -20.92 44.98 -11.48
CA SER A 171 -21.67 46.14 -10.98
C SER A 171 -21.07 47.45 -11.44
N LYS A 172 -19.73 47.56 -11.49
CA LYS A 172 -19.06 48.75 -12.01
C LYS A 172 -19.33 48.95 -13.50
N LEU A 173 -19.21 47.90 -14.31
CA LEU A 173 -19.51 47.96 -15.74
C LEU A 173 -20.95 48.40 -16.02
N ASN A 174 -21.91 47.89 -15.25
CA ASN A 174 -23.31 48.26 -15.39
C ASN A 174 -23.59 49.72 -14.95
N ALA A 175 -22.82 50.24 -14.00
CA ALA A 175 -22.91 51.63 -13.55
C ALA A 175 -22.31 52.61 -14.57
N ASP A 176 -21.24 52.20 -15.27
CA ASP A 176 -20.59 53.02 -16.31
C ASP A 176 -21.39 53.03 -17.64
N SER A 177 -22.37 52.13 -17.82
CA SER A 177 -23.21 52.01 -19.01
C SER A 177 -24.57 52.73 -18.94
N ASN A 178 -24.85 53.44 -17.85
CA ASN A 178 -26.02 54.33 -17.67
C ASN A 178 -25.57 55.78 -17.54
#